data_AF-A0A2D5U8H2-F1
#
_entry.id   AF-A0A2D5U8H2-F1
#
_cell.length_a   1.000
_cell.length_b   1.000
_cell.length_c   1.000
_cell.angle_alpha   90.00
_cell.angle_beta   90.00
_cell.angle_gamma   90.00
#
_symmetry.space_group_name_H-M   'P 1'
#
loop_
_entity.id
_entity.type
_entity.pdbx_description
1 polymer ?
#
loop_
_entity_poly.entity_id
_entity_poly.type
_entity_poly.pdbx_seq_one_letter_code
_entity_poly.pdbx_strand_id
1 'polypeptide(L)' 'GCDYSHIDDQGLHITVGDDPQVLPVDTVVVCAGQDPLRDLVEGLTVPYHLIGGADVASELDAKAAINQGTRLAAAI' A
#
# COMPACT_ATOMS: atom_id res chain seq x y z
N GLY A 1 22.12 4.59 -2.18
CA GLY A 1 20.70 4.63 -1.82
C GLY A 1 20.23 6.06 -1.87
N CYS A 2 18.93 6.27 -1.71
CA CYS A 2 18.38 7.60 -1.46
C CYS A 2 17.55 7.52 -0.19
N ASP A 3 17.86 8.38 0.77
CA ASP A 3 17.14 8.47 2.04
C ASP A 3 16.21 9.68 1.99
N TYR A 4 14.97 9.50 2.42
CA TYR A 4 13.95 10.54 2.47
C TYR A 4 13.87 11.07 3.91
N SER A 5 14.09 12.38 4.10
CA SER A 5 14.20 12.97 5.43
C SER A 5 12.85 13.52 5.90
N HIS A 6 12.33 14.54 5.20
CA HIS A 6 11.07 15.21 5.52
C HIS A 6 10.55 16.01 4.32
N ILE A 7 9.33 16.55 4.45
CA ILE A 7 8.68 17.43 3.49
C ILE A 7 8.35 18.73 4.21
N ASP A 8 8.68 19.88 3.62
CA ASP A 8 8.31 21.20 4.13
C ASP A 8 8.02 22.18 2.96
N ASP A 9 7.86 23.47 3.28
CA ASP A 9 7.54 24.52 2.29
C ASP A 9 8.61 24.70 1.21
N GLN A 10 9.83 24.19 1.40
CA GLN A 10 10.89 24.20 0.39
C GLN A 10 10.84 23.00 -0.55
N GLY A 11 10.05 21.97 -0.23
CA GLY A 11 9.87 20.77 -1.04
C GLY A 11 10.28 19.48 -0.30
N LEU A 12 10.79 18.50 -1.06
CA LEU A 12 11.17 17.19 -0.54
C LEU A 12 12.67 17.14 -0.22
N HIS A 13 13.01 16.86 1.03
CA HIS A 13 14.40 16.75 1.51
C HIS A 13 14.87 15.31 1.41
N ILE A 14 15.97 15.08 0.68
CA ILE A 14 16.56 13.77 0.46
C ILE A 14 18.08 13.79 0.64
N THR A 15 18.66 12.61 0.88
CA THR A 15 20.11 12.40 0.85
C THR A 15 20.42 11.34 -0.19
N VAL A 16 21.34 11.63 -1.13
CA VAL A 16 21.82 10.64 -2.10
C VAL A 16 23.27 10.31 -1.79
N GLY A 17 23.50 9.11 -1.26
CA GLY A 17 24.79 8.78 -0.65
C GLY A 17 24.98 9.60 0.63
N ASP A 18 25.97 10.49 0.65
CA ASP A 18 26.24 11.40 1.78
C ASP A 18 25.90 12.87 1.46
N ASP A 19 25.23 13.14 0.33
CA ASP A 19 24.95 14.50 -0.15
C ASP A 19 23.49 14.90 0.12
N PRO A 20 23.22 15.85 1.03
CA PRO A 20 21.88 16.35 1.32
C PRO A 20 21.40 17.32 0.24
N GLN A 21 20.17 17.13 -0.23
CA GLN A 21 19.55 17.93 -1.29
C GLN A 21 18.07 18.20 -1.00
N VAL A 22 17.58 19.34 -1.50
CA VAL A 22 16.15 19.70 -1.50
C VAL A 22 15.65 19.66 -2.94
N LEU A 23 14.58 18.91 -3.19
CA LEU A 23 13.85 18.92 -4.45
C LEU A 23 12.70 19.94 -4.35
N PRO A 24 12.79 21.12 -4.99
CA PRO A 24 11.78 22.16 -4.89
C PRO A 24 10.58 21.84 -5.78
N VAL A 25 9.69 21.00 -5.29
CA VAL A 25 8.49 20.55 -6.00
C VAL A 25 7.22 21.04 -5.29
N ASP A 26 6.20 21.38 -6.07
CA ASP A 26 4.91 21.84 -5.53
C ASP A 26 4.05 20.70 -4.97
N THR A 27 4.33 19.45 -5.36
CA THR A 27 3.51 18.30 -4.99
C THR A 27 4.38 17.06 -4.85
N VAL A 28 4.19 16.33 -3.76
CA VAL A 28 4.82 15.03 -3.51
C VAL A 28 3.73 13.96 -3.52
N VAL A 29 3.83 13.00 -4.45
CA VAL A 29 2.92 11.86 -4.53
C VAL A 29 3.56 10.67 -3.83
N VAL A 30 2.90 10.16 -2.78
CA VAL A 30 3.39 9.03 -2.01
C VAL A 30 2.86 7.73 -2.60
N CYS A 31 3.74 6.97 -3.25
CA CYS A 31 3.46 5.64 -3.79
C CYS A 31 4.19 4.55 -2.99
N ALA A 32 4.09 4.59 -1.66
CA ALA A 32 4.89 3.76 -0.74
C ALA A 32 4.27 2.39 -0.41
N GLY A 33 3.51 1.82 -1.35
CA GLY A 33 2.81 0.55 -1.17
C GLY A 33 1.36 0.72 -0.69
N GLN A 34 0.83 -0.36 -0.11
CA GLN A 34 -0.58 -0.48 0.27
C GLN A 34 -0.74 -1.37 1.49
N ASP A 35 -1.74 -1.06 2.33
CA ASP A 35 -2.13 -1.86 3.48
C ASP A 35 -3.49 -2.53 3.25
N PRO A 36 -3.73 -3.73 3.79
CA PRO A 36 -5.04 -4.37 3.72
C PRO A 36 -6.13 -3.56 4.46
N LEU A 37 -7.23 -3.23 3.77
CA LEU A 37 -8.39 -2.60 4.41
C LEU A 37 -9.27 -3.65 5.09
N ARG A 38 -9.28 -3.66 6.43
CA ARG A 38 -9.98 -4.68 7.24
C ARG A 38 -10.94 -4.11 8.29
N ASP A 39 -11.29 -2.83 8.21
CA ASP A 39 -12.12 -2.15 9.22
C ASP A 39 -13.44 -2.86 9.52
N LEU A 40 -14.05 -3.50 8.51
CA LEU A 40 -15.31 -4.24 8.67
C LEU A 40 -15.14 -5.56 9.45
N VAL A 41 -13.92 -6.12 9.49
CA VAL A 41 -13.63 -7.36 10.22
C VAL A 41 -13.73 -7.12 11.72
N GLU A 42 -13.37 -5.93 12.18
CA GLU A 42 -13.45 -5.56 13.58
C GLU A 42 -14.92 -5.46 14.01
N GLY A 43 -15.36 -6.41 14.83
CA GLY A 43 -16.75 -6.52 15.30
C GLY A 43 -17.64 -7.47 14.49
N LEU A 44 -17.12 -8.11 13.44
CA LEU A 44 -17.85 -9.13 12.71
C LEU A 44 -17.85 -10.46 13.48
N THR A 45 -19.03 -10.98 13.83
CA THR A 45 -19.19 -12.24 14.58
C THR A 45 -19.76 -13.40 13.74
N VAL A 46 -20.11 -13.12 12.49
CA VAL A 46 -20.60 -14.13 11.54
C VAL A 46 -19.43 -14.71 10.75
N PRO A 47 -19.52 -15.94 10.22
CA PRO A 47 -18.49 -16.49 9.35
C PRO A 47 -18.26 -15.61 8.11
N TYR A 48 -17.00 -15.41 7.74
CA TYR A 48 -16.60 -14.60 6.59
C TYR A 48 -15.33 -15.17 5.93
N HIS A 49 -15.04 -14.68 4.72
CA HIS A 49 -13.81 -14.94 3.99
C HIS A 49 -13.18 -13.61 3.57
N LEU A 50 -11.85 -13.54 3.59
CA LEU A 50 -11.09 -12.43 3.01
C LEU A 50 -10.45 -12.92 1.70
N ILE A 51 -10.50 -12.07 0.67
CA ILE A 51 -9.84 -12.29 -0.63
C ILE A 51 -9.29 -10.96 -1.15
N GLY A 52 -8.36 -11.03 -2.10
CA GLY A 52 -7.74 -9.87 -2.74
C GLY A 52 -6.98 -8.99 -1.75
N GLY A 53 -6.98 -7.68 -2.00
CA GLY A 53 -6.24 -6.70 -1.20
C GLY A 53 -6.65 -6.65 0.28
N ALA A 54 -7.90 -7.04 0.62
CA ALA A 54 -8.35 -7.13 2.00
C ALA A 54 -7.71 -8.32 2.76
N ASP A 55 -7.30 -9.37 2.04
CA ASP A 55 -6.49 -10.44 2.60
C ASP A 55 -5.00 -10.06 2.57
N VAL A 56 -4.44 -9.80 1.38
CA VAL A 56 -3.05 -9.39 1.22
C VAL A 56 -2.94 -8.28 0.19
N ALA A 57 -2.50 -7.10 0.62
CA ALA A 57 -2.21 -5.96 -0.23
C ALA A 57 -0.76 -6.07 -0.73
N SER A 58 -0.56 -6.34 -2.02
CA SER A 58 0.76 -6.49 -2.65
C SER A 58 0.73 -5.99 -4.10
N GLU A 59 1.89 -5.65 -4.68
CA GLU A 59 2.02 -4.88 -5.92
C GLU A 59 1.36 -5.48 -7.19
N LEU A 60 0.98 -6.77 -7.21
CA LEU A 60 0.29 -7.41 -8.34
C LEU A 60 -1.02 -8.06 -7.91
N ASP A 61 -1.95 -7.23 -7.42
CA ASP A 61 -3.16 -7.68 -6.72
C ASP A 61 -4.27 -8.26 -7.62
N ALA A 62 -4.50 -7.72 -8.82
CA ALA A 62 -5.74 -8.02 -9.55
C ALA A 62 -5.85 -9.51 -9.94
N LYS A 63 -4.77 -10.10 -10.46
CA LYS A 63 -4.74 -11.51 -10.83
C LYS A 63 -4.88 -12.42 -9.59
N ALA A 64 -4.25 -12.04 -8.49
CA ALA A 64 -4.33 -12.80 -7.24
C ALA A 64 -5.74 -12.73 -6.64
N ALA A 65 -6.34 -11.53 -6.59
CA ALA A 65 -7.70 -11.30 -6.11
C ALA A 65 -8.73 -12.10 -6.91
N ILE A 66 -8.65 -12.07 -8.25
CA ILE A 66 -9.52 -12.84 -9.14
C ILE A 66 -9.36 -14.35 -8.90
N ASN A 67 -8.13 -14.85 -8.79
CA ASN A 67 -7.86 -16.27 -8.56
C ASN A 67 -8.41 -16.73 -7.19
N GLN A 68 -8.15 -15.97 -6.13
CA GLN A 68 -8.66 -16.26 -4.78
C GLN A 68 -10.19 -16.29 -4.76
N GLY A 69 -10.83 -15.26 -5.30
CA GLY A 69 -12.30 -15.19 -5.35
C GLY A 69 -12.91 -16.32 -6.18
N THR A 70 -12.32 -16.64 -7.33
CA THR A 70 -12.80 -17.71 -8.21
C THR A 70 -12.69 -19.08 -7.53
N ARG A 71 -11.57 -19.36 -6.87
CA ARG A 71 -11.36 -20.63 -6.16
C ARG A 71 -12.25 -20.76 -4.93
N LEU A 72 -12.42 -19.67 -4.18
CA LEU A 72 -13.33 -19.64 -3.04
C LEU A 72 -14.76 -19.94 -3.47
N ALA A 73 -15.24 -19.28 -4.53
CA ALA A 73 -16.56 -19.52 -5.08
C ALA A 73 -16.79 -20.95 -5.57
N ALA A 74 -15.74 -21.63 -6.07
CA ALA A 74 -15.83 -23.02 -6.52
C ALA A 74 -15.78 -24.06 -5.38
N ALA A 75 -15.37 -23.65 -4.17
CA ALA A 75 -15.15 -24.55 -3.04
C ALA A 75 -16.26 -24.48 -1.96
N ILE A 76 -17.14 -23.48 -2.05
CA ILE A 76 -18.31 -23.30 -1.18
C ILE A 76 -19.54 -23.89 -1.87
#